data_AF-A0A7C5ZF42-F1
#
_entry.id   AF-A0A7C5ZF42-F1
#
_cell.length_a   1.000
_cell.length_b   1.000
_cell.length_c   1.000
_cell.angle_alpha   90.00
_cell.angle_beta   90.00
_cell.angle_gamma   90.00
#
_symmetry.space_group_name_H-M   'P 1'
#
loop_
_entity.id
_entity.type
_entity.pdbx_description
1 polymer ?
#
loop_
_entity_poly.entity_id
_entity_poly.type
_entity_poly.pdbx_seq_one_letter_code
_entity_poly.pdbx_strand_id
1 'polypeptide(L)'
;MPLLLQFPGPLPNPDGTLPEPVYGPFRPSWLIHTPTRPDVSTGGAATAPTKGDVQEFVYLSDLKWTSASNGWGDVELNRANGDKDPGDGPPISLDGRLYRRGLGVAANSQITYDLDGKYARFFSAIGIDDSAGDEGSVTFQVWADGRKIFDSGLLSGADRRIPVRLNVAGVKQLTLVTTDGGDGDNNDHADWAAARLVPAPDLTQAL
;
A
#
# COMPACT_ATOMS: atom_id res chain seq x y z
N MET A 1 -31.70 -23.46 3.06
CA MET A 1 -32.05 -22.08 3.44
C MET A 1 -31.16 -21.68 4.61
N PRO A 2 -29.93 -21.16 4.41
CA PRO A 2 -29.15 -20.67 5.54
C PRO A 2 -29.65 -19.29 5.94
N LEU A 3 -29.81 -19.10 7.25
CA LEU A 3 -30.27 -17.89 7.91
C LEU A 3 -29.13 -16.87 7.91
N LEU A 4 -29.26 -15.75 7.20
CA LEU A 4 -28.33 -14.63 7.29
C LEU A 4 -28.33 -14.09 8.73
N LEU A 5 -27.19 -14.19 9.41
CA LEU A 5 -26.92 -13.43 10.63
C LEU A 5 -26.66 -11.98 10.21
N GLN A 6 -27.72 -11.19 10.21
CA GLN A 6 -27.64 -9.76 9.99
C GLN A 6 -27.09 -9.12 11.26
N PHE A 7 -25.81 -8.73 11.24
CA PHE A 7 -25.24 -7.94 12.31
C PHE A 7 -25.99 -6.59 12.40
N PRO A 8 -26.42 -6.14 13.59
CA PRO A 8 -27.08 -4.86 13.72
C PRO A 8 -26.09 -3.75 13.34
N GLY A 9 -26.47 -2.94 12.36
CA GLY A 9 -25.74 -1.73 12.00
C GLY A 9 -25.65 -0.76 13.18
N PRO A 10 -24.78 0.27 13.09
CA PRO A 10 -24.63 1.26 14.15
C PRO A 10 -25.98 1.95 14.43
N LEU A 11 -26.24 2.22 15.71
CA LEU A 11 -27.48 2.86 16.13
C LEU A 11 -27.61 4.26 15.50
N PRO A 12 -28.81 4.65 15.03
CA PRO A 12 -29.06 5.99 14.51
C PRO A 12 -28.87 7.06 15.60
N ASN A 13 -28.49 8.25 15.17
CA ASN A 13 -28.40 9.44 16.01
C ASN A 13 -29.77 9.80 16.61
N PRO A 14 -29.82 10.61 17.69
CA PRO A 14 -31.07 11.04 18.33
C PRO A 14 -32.07 11.77 17.41
N ASP A 15 -31.62 12.24 16.25
CA ASP A 15 -32.43 12.91 15.22
C ASP A 15 -32.91 11.96 14.10
N GLY A 16 -32.63 10.66 14.21
CA GLY A 16 -33.06 9.64 13.23
C GLY A 16 -32.14 9.51 12.02
N THR A 17 -31.03 10.26 11.95
CA THR A 17 -30.01 10.08 10.91
C THR A 17 -29.11 8.89 11.23
N LEU A 18 -28.65 8.17 10.21
CA LEU A 18 -27.57 7.20 10.40
C LEU A 18 -26.29 7.96 10.78
N PRO A 19 -25.44 7.44 11.67
CA PRO A 19 -24.16 8.08 11.95
C PRO A 19 -23.33 8.14 10.66
N GLU A 20 -22.95 9.35 10.26
CA GLU A 20 -22.00 9.57 9.16
C GLU A 20 -20.74 8.72 9.39
N PRO A 21 -20.21 8.02 8.38
CA PRO A 21 -18.93 7.35 8.51
C PRO A 21 -17.89 8.42 8.85
N VAL A 22 -17.23 8.28 10.00
CA VAL A 22 -16.16 9.20 10.41
C VAL A 22 -14.91 8.91 9.57
N TYR A 23 -14.96 9.28 8.29
CA TYR A 23 -13.77 9.61 7.52
C TYR A 23 -13.41 11.06 7.84
N GLY A 24 -12.78 11.25 9.00
CA GLY A 24 -12.26 12.56 9.37
C GLY A 24 -11.24 13.04 8.32
N PRO A 25 -11.21 14.33 7.95
CA PRO A 25 -10.08 14.87 7.20
C PRO A 25 -8.84 14.83 8.11
N PHE A 26 -7.86 14.00 7.79
CA PHE A 26 -6.51 14.16 8.34
C PHE A 26 -6.02 15.56 7.95
N ARG A 27 -6.04 16.49 8.92
CA ARG A 27 -5.41 17.80 8.79
C ARG A 27 -3.97 17.65 9.29
N PRO A 28 -2.94 17.72 8.44
CA PRO A 28 -1.59 17.88 8.94
C PRO A 28 -1.51 19.22 9.66
N SER A 29 -1.28 19.18 10.97
CA SER A 29 -1.13 20.33 11.83
C SER A 29 0.19 21.05 11.57
N TRP A 30 0.25 21.89 10.53
CA TRP A 30 1.25 22.95 10.34
C TRP A 30 0.69 24.04 9.42
N LEU A 31 -0.19 24.92 9.94
CA LEU A 31 -0.49 26.23 9.34
C LEU A 31 -1.38 27.07 10.27
N ILE A 32 -0.79 27.68 11.30
CA ILE A 32 -1.05 29.08 11.67
C ILE A 32 0.02 29.56 12.65
N HIS A 33 1.04 30.23 12.13
CA HIS A 33 1.69 31.37 12.79
C HIS A 33 1.97 32.37 11.68
N THR A 34 1.27 33.49 11.66
CA THR A 34 1.73 34.71 10.97
C THR A 34 2.50 35.54 11.98
N PRO A 35 3.83 35.66 11.88
CA PRO A 35 4.53 36.81 12.39
C PRO A 35 4.76 37.78 11.23
N THR A 36 4.12 38.93 11.34
CA THR A 36 4.62 40.18 10.77
C THR A 36 6.12 40.30 10.99
N ARG A 37 6.82 40.63 9.90
CA ARG A 37 8.26 40.93 9.76
C ARG A 37 8.87 41.59 11.01
N PRO A 38 10.06 41.12 11.43
CA PRO A 38 11.19 42.01 11.56
C PRO A 38 12.25 41.63 10.53
N ASP A 39 12.68 42.66 9.81
CA ASP A 39 14.03 42.81 9.29
C ASP A 39 15.06 42.28 10.32
N VAL A 40 15.92 41.36 9.88
CA VAL A 40 17.37 41.35 10.14
C VAL A 40 17.99 40.31 9.20
N SER A 41 18.86 40.80 8.34
CA SER A 41 19.75 40.03 7.48
C SER A 41 20.93 39.49 8.29
N THR A 42 21.17 38.18 8.25
CA THR A 42 22.54 37.62 8.28
C THR A 42 22.54 36.18 7.78
N GLY A 43 23.14 35.99 6.60
CA GLY A 43 24.06 34.89 6.26
C GLY A 43 23.65 33.46 6.60
N GLY A 44 23.03 32.80 5.62
CA GLY A 44 22.95 31.34 5.56
C GLY A 44 22.32 30.96 4.23
N ALA A 45 23.12 30.85 3.17
CA ALA A 45 22.64 30.27 1.93
C ALA A 45 22.12 28.87 2.26
N ALA A 46 20.81 28.65 2.10
CA ALA A 46 20.25 27.31 2.12
C ALA A 46 20.88 26.55 0.96
N THR A 47 21.86 25.70 1.24
CA THR A 47 22.43 24.78 0.28
C THR A 47 21.30 23.88 -0.24
N ALA A 48 21.10 23.91 -1.56
CA ALA A 48 20.25 22.92 -2.22
C ALA A 48 20.76 21.51 -1.87
N PRO A 49 19.87 20.53 -1.69
CA PRO A 49 20.28 19.14 -1.46
C PRO A 49 21.22 18.72 -2.59
N THR A 50 22.41 18.24 -2.21
CA THR A 50 23.37 17.71 -3.15
C THR A 50 22.82 16.43 -3.78
N LYS A 51 23.31 16.05 -4.97
CA LYS A 51 22.91 14.85 -5.73
C LYS A 51 22.98 13.51 -4.93
N GLY A 52 23.48 13.52 -3.69
CA GLY A 52 23.46 12.39 -2.75
C GLY A 52 22.26 12.33 -1.79
N ASP A 53 21.37 13.32 -1.78
CA ASP A 53 20.20 13.37 -0.86
C ASP A 53 18.91 12.81 -1.50
N VAL A 54 18.99 12.22 -2.69
CA VAL A 54 17.89 11.40 -3.20
C VAL A 54 17.79 10.19 -2.29
N GLN A 55 16.72 10.11 -1.50
CA GLN A 55 16.44 8.92 -0.72
C GLN A 55 16.28 7.76 -1.71
N GLU A 56 17.34 6.97 -1.85
CA GLU A 56 17.37 5.82 -2.73
C GLU A 56 16.28 4.87 -2.25
N PHE A 57 15.51 4.33 -3.18
CA PHE A 57 14.52 3.31 -2.89
C PHE A 57 14.63 2.22 -3.94
N VAL A 58 14.26 1.02 -3.56
CA VAL A 58 14.21 -0.13 -4.46
C VAL A 58 12.75 -0.59 -4.60
N TYR A 59 12.30 -0.82 -5.83
CA TYR A 59 10.99 -1.41 -6.04
C TYR A 59 11.01 -2.89 -5.69
N LEU A 60 9.94 -3.38 -5.10
CA LEU A 60 9.80 -4.82 -4.85
C LEU A 60 9.81 -5.63 -6.14
N SER A 61 9.39 -5.03 -7.26
CA SER A 61 9.45 -5.65 -8.58
C SER A 61 10.86 -5.73 -9.19
N ASP A 62 11.87 -5.13 -8.57
CA ASP A 62 13.29 -5.34 -8.89
C ASP A 62 13.97 -6.34 -7.94
N LEU A 63 13.30 -6.69 -6.83
CA LEU A 63 13.82 -7.60 -5.84
C LEU A 63 13.36 -9.03 -6.14
N LYS A 64 14.25 -9.98 -5.87
CA LYS A 64 13.88 -11.39 -5.86
C LYS A 64 13.17 -11.70 -4.55
N TRP A 65 11.91 -12.11 -4.62
CA TRP A 65 11.20 -12.70 -3.48
C TRP A 65 11.80 -14.07 -3.11
N THR A 66 11.59 -14.48 -1.86
CA THR A 66 11.92 -15.84 -1.41
C THR A 66 10.82 -16.84 -1.73
N SER A 67 9.56 -16.39 -1.71
CA SER A 67 8.41 -17.15 -2.18
C SER A 67 7.31 -16.23 -2.73
N ALA A 68 6.54 -16.75 -3.68
CA ALA A 68 5.35 -16.10 -4.20
C ALA A 68 4.29 -17.17 -4.55
N SER A 69 3.03 -16.87 -4.27
CA SER A 69 1.87 -17.65 -4.69
C SER A 69 0.72 -16.71 -5.04
N ASN A 70 -0.11 -17.13 -5.98
CA ASN A 70 -1.26 -16.38 -6.47
C ASN A 70 -2.46 -17.33 -6.63
N GLY A 71 -3.68 -16.80 -6.57
CA GLY A 71 -4.90 -17.59 -6.77
C GLY A 71 -5.09 -17.97 -8.24
N TRP A 72 -4.76 -17.05 -9.14
CA TRP A 72 -4.87 -17.23 -10.59
C TRP A 72 -3.61 -16.74 -11.31
N GLY A 73 -3.02 -17.61 -12.14
CA GLY A 73 -1.78 -17.32 -12.86
C GLY A 73 -0.60 -16.98 -11.96
N ASP A 74 0.39 -16.30 -12.54
CA ASP A 74 1.58 -15.86 -11.84
C ASP A 74 1.41 -14.46 -11.23
N VAL A 75 2.26 -14.13 -10.25
CA VAL A 75 2.42 -12.76 -9.77
C VAL A 75 3.13 -11.94 -10.86
N GLU A 76 2.53 -10.84 -11.26
CA GLU A 76 3.01 -10.02 -12.35
C GLU A 76 3.93 -8.89 -11.88
N LEU A 77 5.05 -8.70 -12.58
CA LEU A 77 6.02 -7.65 -12.28
C LEU A 77 5.77 -6.43 -13.16
N ASN A 78 5.42 -5.30 -12.53
CA ASN A 78 5.16 -4.01 -13.18
C ASN A 78 3.94 -4.00 -14.13
N ARG A 79 3.03 -4.95 -13.95
CA ARG A 79 1.76 -5.13 -14.66
C ARG A 79 0.72 -5.62 -13.68
N ALA A 80 -0.55 -5.40 -13.98
CA ALA A 80 -1.65 -6.05 -13.29
C ALA A 80 -1.63 -7.56 -13.61
N ASN A 81 -2.37 -8.38 -12.86
CA ASN A 81 -2.57 -9.77 -13.25
C ASN A 81 -3.46 -9.83 -14.51
N GLY A 82 -3.07 -10.64 -15.51
CA GLY A 82 -3.69 -10.65 -16.84
C GLY A 82 -4.27 -11.98 -17.31
N ASP A 83 -4.46 -12.93 -16.38
CA ASP A 83 -4.77 -14.35 -16.56
C ASP A 83 -3.61 -15.29 -16.21
N LYS A 84 -3.20 -16.17 -17.14
CA LYS A 84 -2.38 -17.36 -16.84
C LYS A 84 -0.95 -17.25 -17.34
N ASP A 85 -0.71 -16.45 -18.37
CA ASP A 85 0.57 -16.42 -19.05
C ASP A 85 1.43 -15.28 -18.48
N PRO A 86 2.70 -15.51 -18.15
CA PRO A 86 3.53 -14.45 -17.59
C PRO A 86 3.62 -13.21 -18.49
N GLY A 87 3.34 -12.04 -17.92
CA GLY A 87 3.44 -10.74 -18.57
C GLY A 87 2.31 -10.42 -19.55
N ASP A 88 1.18 -11.12 -19.47
CA ASP A 88 -0.04 -10.89 -20.25
C ASP A 88 -0.87 -9.69 -19.75
N GLY A 89 -0.66 -9.28 -18.51
CA GLY A 89 -1.45 -8.24 -17.87
C GLY A 89 -1.26 -6.82 -18.41
N PRO A 90 -2.30 -5.98 -18.31
CA PRO A 90 -2.22 -4.57 -18.67
C PRO A 90 -1.32 -3.79 -17.69
N PRO A 91 -1.00 -2.52 -17.99
CA PRO A 91 -0.39 -1.64 -17.00
C PRO A 91 -1.26 -1.54 -15.74
N ILE A 92 -0.64 -1.58 -14.56
CA ILE A 92 -1.30 -1.38 -13.26
C ILE A 92 -2.07 -0.05 -13.27
N SER A 93 -3.34 -0.08 -12.89
CA SER A 93 -4.19 1.10 -12.79
C SER A 93 -5.07 1.05 -11.55
N LEU A 94 -4.97 2.08 -10.69
CA LEU A 94 -5.77 2.16 -9.47
C LEU A 94 -6.41 3.54 -9.29
N ASP A 95 -7.74 3.60 -9.13
CA ASP A 95 -8.51 4.85 -8.99
C ASP A 95 -8.18 5.79 -10.16
N GLY A 96 -8.19 5.23 -11.39
CA GLY A 96 -7.91 5.90 -12.66
C GLY A 96 -6.47 6.34 -12.86
N ARG A 97 -5.52 5.86 -12.04
CA ARG A 97 -4.11 6.26 -12.08
C ARG A 97 -3.22 5.10 -12.48
N LEU A 98 -2.48 5.30 -13.57
CA LEU A 98 -1.48 4.36 -14.07
C LEU A 98 -0.20 4.34 -13.22
N TYR A 99 0.31 3.14 -12.98
CA TYR A 99 1.59 2.89 -12.32
C TYR A 99 2.50 2.06 -13.23
N ARG A 100 3.74 2.52 -13.39
CA ARG A 100 4.76 1.82 -14.20
C ARG A 100 5.47 0.70 -13.43
N ARG A 101 5.28 0.66 -12.11
CA ARG A 101 6.03 -0.18 -11.18
C ARG A 101 5.06 -0.72 -10.14
N GLY A 102 5.24 -1.96 -9.72
CA GLY A 102 4.38 -2.61 -8.73
C GLY A 102 4.33 -4.12 -8.95
N LEU A 103 3.43 -4.77 -8.20
CA LEU A 103 3.15 -6.19 -8.30
C LEU A 103 1.64 -6.34 -8.54
N GLY A 104 1.28 -7.05 -9.61
CA GLY A 104 -0.10 -7.44 -9.90
C GLY A 104 -0.36 -8.86 -9.40
N VAL A 105 -1.49 -9.04 -8.72
CA VAL A 105 -1.87 -10.32 -8.08
C VAL A 105 -3.34 -10.64 -8.35
N ALA A 106 -3.69 -11.90 -8.14
CA ALA A 106 -5.06 -12.39 -8.08
C ALA A 106 -5.23 -13.08 -6.72
N ALA A 107 -6.18 -12.64 -5.90
CA ALA A 107 -6.38 -13.24 -4.58
C ALA A 107 -6.81 -14.72 -4.70
N ASN A 108 -6.48 -15.59 -3.76
CA ASN A 108 -5.61 -15.40 -2.60
C ASN A 108 -4.11 -15.37 -2.99
N SER A 109 -3.36 -14.35 -2.58
CA SER A 109 -1.94 -14.19 -2.91
C SER A 109 -1.05 -13.96 -1.69
N GLN A 110 0.20 -14.44 -1.78
CA GLN A 110 1.22 -14.25 -0.76
C GLN A 110 2.60 -14.10 -1.40
N ILE A 111 3.33 -13.03 -1.08
CA ILE A 111 4.66 -12.75 -1.60
C ILE A 111 5.58 -12.40 -0.43
N THR A 112 6.69 -13.14 -0.28
CA THR A 112 7.63 -12.98 0.84
C THR A 112 9.00 -12.51 0.35
N TYR A 113 9.57 -11.53 1.04
CA TYR A 113 10.90 -10.99 0.78
C TYR A 113 11.76 -11.07 2.04
N ASP A 114 13.03 -11.44 1.86
CA ASP A 114 14.05 -11.28 2.90
C ASP A 114 14.60 -9.85 2.84
N LEU A 115 14.39 -9.11 3.93
CA LEU A 115 14.83 -7.74 4.11
C LEU A 115 16.17 -7.63 4.84
N ASP A 116 16.56 -8.65 5.60
CA ASP A 116 17.79 -8.70 6.41
C ASP A 116 18.01 -7.51 7.36
N GLY A 117 16.95 -6.78 7.72
CA GLY A 117 17.05 -5.54 8.51
C GLY A 117 17.64 -4.34 7.75
N LYS A 118 17.82 -4.44 6.44
CA LYS A 118 18.49 -3.41 5.60
C LYS A 118 17.61 -2.22 5.24
N TYR A 119 16.31 -2.27 5.53
CA TYR A 119 15.34 -1.26 5.11
C TYR A 119 14.64 -0.62 6.32
N ALA A 120 14.21 0.63 6.18
CA ALA A 120 13.55 1.40 7.23
C ALA A 120 12.07 1.69 6.94
N ARG A 121 11.67 1.74 5.67
CA ARG A 121 10.29 2.07 5.27
C ARG A 121 9.83 1.22 4.10
N PHE A 122 8.56 0.82 4.15
CA PHE A 122 7.82 0.24 3.04
C PHE A 122 6.73 1.21 2.58
N PHE A 123 6.58 1.37 1.27
CA PHE A 123 5.56 2.20 0.64
C PHE A 123 4.85 1.43 -0.47
N SER A 124 3.53 1.61 -0.60
CA SER A 124 2.74 1.16 -1.75
C SER A 124 1.49 2.03 -1.90
N ALA A 125 0.86 2.03 -3.07
CA ALA A 125 -0.58 2.19 -3.17
C ALA A 125 -1.19 0.79 -3.32
N ILE A 126 -2.34 0.55 -2.72
CA ILE A 126 -3.06 -0.72 -2.81
C ILE A 126 -4.48 -0.48 -3.30
N GLY A 127 -5.05 -1.47 -3.98
CA GLY A 127 -6.44 -1.45 -4.44
C GLY A 127 -6.69 -2.59 -5.44
N ILE A 128 -7.96 -2.79 -5.76
CA ILE A 128 -8.38 -3.62 -6.88
C ILE A 128 -7.99 -2.89 -8.18
N ASP A 129 -7.43 -3.61 -9.15
CA ASP A 129 -7.02 -3.04 -10.44
C ASP A 129 -8.26 -2.57 -11.21
N ASP A 130 -8.16 -1.44 -11.90
CA ASP A 130 -9.29 -0.87 -12.65
C ASP A 130 -9.80 -1.82 -13.77
N SER A 131 -9.02 -2.83 -14.19
CA SER A 131 -9.47 -3.87 -15.15
C SER A 131 -10.51 -4.83 -14.58
N ALA A 132 -10.61 -4.98 -13.25
CA ALA A 132 -11.66 -5.76 -12.59
C ALA A 132 -13.01 -5.03 -12.56
N GLY A 133 -13.05 -3.72 -12.85
CA GLY A 133 -14.26 -2.92 -12.77
C GLY A 133 -14.77 -2.77 -11.33
N ASP A 134 -16.09 -2.87 -11.14
CA ASP A 134 -16.73 -2.81 -9.81
C ASP A 134 -16.78 -4.20 -9.12
N GLU A 135 -16.13 -5.20 -9.69
CA GLU A 135 -16.09 -6.57 -9.19
C GLU A 135 -14.87 -6.81 -8.29
N GLY A 136 -14.84 -7.97 -7.63
CA GLY A 136 -13.77 -8.37 -6.73
C GLY A 136 -13.89 -7.79 -5.33
N SER A 137 -13.42 -8.55 -4.35
CA SER A 137 -13.34 -8.11 -2.95
C SER A 137 -12.09 -8.67 -2.30
N VAL A 138 -11.26 -7.79 -1.75
CA VAL A 138 -9.97 -8.21 -1.20
C VAL A 138 -9.66 -7.56 0.14
N THR A 139 -8.79 -8.19 0.91
CA THR A 139 -8.09 -7.53 2.02
C THR A 139 -6.59 -7.58 1.79
N PHE A 140 -5.92 -6.44 1.94
CA PHE A 140 -4.47 -6.34 1.89
C PHE A 140 -3.90 -6.39 3.30
N GLN A 141 -2.89 -7.23 3.51
CA GLN A 141 -2.17 -7.33 4.77
C GLN A 141 -0.68 -7.27 4.55
N VAL A 142 0.03 -6.63 5.47
CA VAL A 142 1.50 -6.66 5.53
C VAL A 142 1.92 -7.31 6.83
N TRP A 143 2.76 -8.33 6.71
CA TRP A 143 3.33 -9.06 7.83
C TRP A 143 4.84 -8.81 7.89
N ALA A 144 5.35 -8.54 9.09
CA ALA A 144 6.76 -8.36 9.36
C ALA A 144 7.18 -9.38 10.42
N ASP A 145 8.15 -10.24 10.06
CA ASP A 145 8.67 -11.30 10.94
C ASP A 145 7.55 -12.17 11.56
N GLY A 146 6.55 -12.53 10.74
CA GLY A 146 5.40 -13.34 11.18
C GLY A 146 4.33 -12.59 11.98
N ARG A 147 4.44 -11.26 12.15
CA ARG A 147 3.42 -10.42 12.80
C ARG A 147 2.73 -9.49 11.82
N LYS A 148 1.40 -9.49 11.78
CA LYS A 148 0.63 -8.53 10.98
C LYS A 148 0.84 -7.10 11.52
N ILE A 149 1.30 -6.21 10.66
CA ILE A 149 1.58 -4.80 10.96
C ILE A 149 0.65 -3.83 10.19
N PHE A 150 -0.08 -4.34 9.21
CA PHE A 150 -1.06 -3.59 8.45
C PHE A 150 -2.19 -4.52 7.97
N ASP A 151 -3.39 -3.98 7.91
CA ASP A 151 -4.60 -4.59 7.37
C ASP A 151 -5.45 -3.45 6.79
N SER A 152 -5.89 -3.57 5.54
CA SER A 152 -6.74 -2.55 4.91
C SER A 152 -8.20 -2.60 5.36
N GLY A 153 -8.64 -3.72 5.95
CA GLY A 153 -10.05 -4.12 5.88
C GLY A 153 -10.45 -4.52 4.46
N LEU A 154 -11.73 -4.85 4.29
CA LEU A 154 -12.31 -5.19 3.00
C LEU A 154 -12.26 -3.99 2.06
N LEU A 155 -11.77 -4.21 0.84
CA LEU A 155 -11.83 -3.30 -0.30
C LEU A 155 -12.58 -3.98 -1.45
N SER A 156 -13.34 -3.19 -2.18
CA SER A 156 -14.06 -3.57 -3.39
C SER A 156 -13.60 -2.74 -4.60
N GLY A 157 -14.02 -3.10 -5.81
CA GLY A 157 -13.68 -2.37 -7.03
C GLY A 157 -14.13 -0.90 -7.01
N ALA A 158 -15.17 -0.58 -6.22
CA ALA A 158 -15.67 0.78 -6.03
C ALA A 158 -14.80 1.63 -5.09
N ASP A 159 -13.90 1.02 -4.31
CA ASP A 159 -13.11 1.72 -3.32
C ASP A 159 -11.90 2.41 -3.93
N ARG A 160 -11.58 3.59 -3.39
CA ARG A 160 -10.38 4.32 -3.82
C ARG A 160 -9.13 3.63 -3.29
N ARG A 161 -8.05 3.70 -4.09
CA ARG A 161 -6.73 3.21 -3.67
C ARG A 161 -6.30 3.76 -2.31
N ILE A 162 -5.68 2.91 -1.49
CA ILE A 162 -5.15 3.28 -0.17
C ILE A 162 -3.62 3.44 -0.25
N PRO A 163 -3.05 4.59 0.20
CA PRO A 163 -1.61 4.72 0.34
C PRO A 163 -1.11 4.01 1.62
N VAL A 164 -0.16 3.11 1.47
CA VAL A 164 0.51 2.38 2.56
C VAL A 164 1.87 2.99 2.83
N ARG A 165 2.16 3.28 4.11
CA ARG A 165 3.45 3.80 4.59
C ARG A 165 3.78 3.16 5.93
N LEU A 166 4.70 2.19 5.95
CA LEU A 166 5.00 1.39 7.14
C LEU A 166 6.46 1.53 7.57
N ASN A 167 6.70 1.50 8.88
CA ASN A 167 8.03 1.34 9.45
C ASN A 167 8.40 -0.15 9.42
N VAL A 168 9.52 -0.47 8.77
CA VAL A 168 10.06 -1.83 8.68
C VAL A 168 11.52 -1.89 9.15
N ALA A 169 11.96 -0.90 9.94
CA ALA A 169 13.31 -0.89 10.49
C ALA A 169 13.59 -2.15 11.32
N GLY A 170 14.69 -2.82 11.00
CA GLY A 170 15.11 -4.06 11.67
C GLY A 170 14.31 -5.31 11.30
N VAL A 171 13.30 -5.20 10.42
CA VAL A 171 12.51 -6.34 9.94
C VAL A 171 13.38 -7.24 9.07
N LYS A 172 13.33 -8.55 9.30
CA LYS A 172 14.11 -9.53 8.52
C LYS A 172 13.31 -10.12 7.38
N GLN A 173 12.01 -10.31 7.56
CA GLN A 173 11.12 -10.85 6.55
C GLN A 173 9.87 -9.99 6.42
N LEU A 174 9.52 -9.64 5.18
CA LEU A 174 8.29 -8.93 4.83
C LEU A 174 7.42 -9.83 3.96
N THR A 175 6.18 -10.03 4.35
CA THR A 175 5.20 -10.78 3.56
C THR A 175 4.02 -9.89 3.23
N LEU A 176 3.72 -9.77 1.93
CA LEU A 176 2.53 -9.13 1.39
C LEU A 176 1.48 -10.21 1.17
N VAL A 177 0.26 -10.00 1.68
CA VAL A 177 -0.85 -10.95 1.56
C VAL A 177 -2.07 -10.23 1.02
N THR A 178 -2.72 -10.83 0.03
CA THR A 178 -4.01 -10.37 -0.48
C THR A 178 -5.00 -11.52 -0.32
N THR A 179 -6.05 -11.34 0.48
CA THR A 179 -7.08 -12.36 0.69
C THR A 179 -8.34 -12.05 -0.11
N ASP A 180 -9.14 -13.07 -0.40
CA ASP A 180 -10.40 -13.08 -1.18
C ASP A 180 -11.62 -12.38 -0.52
N GLY A 181 -11.41 -11.55 0.50
CA GLY A 181 -12.48 -10.78 1.16
C GLY A 181 -13.65 -11.56 1.80
N GLY A 182 -13.70 -12.89 1.65
CA GLY A 182 -14.76 -13.76 2.15
C GLY A 182 -15.94 -14.01 1.21
N ASP A 183 -15.91 -13.58 -0.06
CA ASP A 183 -16.99 -13.80 -1.05
C ASP A 183 -16.63 -14.71 -2.23
N GLY A 184 -15.37 -15.16 -2.32
CA GLY A 184 -14.86 -16.04 -3.38
C GLY A 184 -13.75 -15.36 -4.17
N ASP A 185 -13.18 -16.03 -5.17
CA ASP A 185 -12.00 -15.55 -5.93
C ASP A 185 -12.35 -14.85 -7.26
N ASN A 186 -13.62 -14.48 -7.45
CA ASN A 186 -14.08 -14.03 -8.75
C ASN A 186 -13.68 -12.57 -9.02
N ASN A 187 -12.71 -12.40 -9.94
CA ASN A 187 -12.21 -11.12 -10.42
C ASN A 187 -11.42 -10.31 -9.38
N ASP A 188 -10.75 -10.99 -8.44
CA ASP A 188 -9.91 -10.37 -7.40
C ASP A 188 -8.53 -9.93 -7.92
N HIS A 189 -8.50 -9.23 -9.04
CA HIS A 189 -7.28 -8.65 -9.59
C HIS A 189 -6.91 -7.42 -8.78
N ALA A 190 -5.78 -7.48 -8.10
CA ALA A 190 -5.38 -6.52 -7.09
C ALA A 190 -3.91 -6.14 -7.27
N ASP A 191 -3.55 -4.92 -6.88
CA ASP A 191 -2.19 -4.43 -7.06
C ASP A 191 -1.54 -3.88 -5.79
N TRP A 192 -0.26 -4.20 -5.66
CA TRP A 192 0.70 -3.48 -4.82
C TRP A 192 1.45 -2.46 -5.69
N ALA A 193 0.76 -1.38 -6.06
CA ALA A 193 1.26 -0.36 -6.97
C ALA A 193 2.39 0.50 -6.37
N ALA A 194 3.46 0.69 -7.14
CA ALA A 194 4.69 1.38 -6.73
C ALA A 194 5.27 0.88 -5.39
N ALA A 195 5.08 -0.41 -5.09
CA ALA A 195 5.60 -1.08 -3.92
C ALA A 195 7.13 -0.96 -3.87
N ARG A 196 7.66 -0.34 -2.81
CA ARG A 196 9.08 -0.02 -2.68
C ARG A 196 9.55 0.03 -1.24
N LEU A 197 10.86 -0.17 -1.07
CA LEU A 197 11.56 -0.08 0.20
C LEU A 197 12.57 1.04 0.18
N VAL A 198 12.71 1.74 1.31
CA VAL A 198 13.78 2.71 1.54
C VAL A 198 14.83 2.07 2.44
N PRO A 199 16.12 2.04 2.05
CA PRO A 199 17.20 1.53 2.89
C PRO A 199 17.25 2.23 4.24
N ALA A 200 17.67 1.49 5.27
CA ALA A 200 18.02 2.09 6.54
C ALA A 200 19.27 2.98 6.36
N PRO A 201 19.39 4.08 7.13
CA PRO A 201 20.61 4.89 7.10
C PRO A 201 21.82 4.01 7.41
N ASP A 202 22.89 4.16 6.62
CA ASP A 202 24.17 3.55 6.95
C ASP A 202 24.79 4.30 8.14
N LEU A 203 24.61 3.74 9.34
CA LEU A 203 25.15 4.31 10.57
C LEU A 203 26.66 4.05 10.75
N THR A 204 27.29 3.30 9.84
CA THR A 204 28.74 2.97 9.94
C THR A 204 29.65 4.09 9.46
N GLN A 205 29.12 5.14 8.83
CA GLN A 205 29.88 6.31 8.34
C GLN A 205 29.82 7.52 9.28
N ALA A 206 29.15 7.41 10.44
CA ALA A 206 29.09 8.46 11.44
C ALA A 206 30.13 8.23 12.55
N LEU A 207 31.42 8.41 12.23
CA LEU A 207 32.51 8.54 13.21
C LEU A 207 33.50 9.63 12.77
#